data_AF-A0A8T5P060-F1
#
_entry.id   AF-A0A8T5P060-F1
#
_cell.length_a   1.000
_cell.length_b   1.000
_cell.length_c   1.000
_cell.angle_alpha   90.00
_cell.angle_beta   90.00
_cell.angle_gamma   90.00
#
_symmetry.space_group_name_H-M   'P 1'
#
loop_
_entity.id
_entity.type
_entity.pdbx_description
1 polymer ?
#
loop_
_entity_poly.entity_id
_entity_poly.type
_entity_poly.pdbx_seq_one_letter_code
_entity_poly.pdbx_strand_id
1 'polypeptide(L)'
;NGRTTRFGGFLDSVCDRFADAAVLIGAMYGDLTAFQDFPGWLLGSLALVGSLMVSYTRARAEAAGATASVGVGERAVRMIILIFGAFLNMVNLAVLLITIVSFITVFQRIAYVRGTLK
;
A
#
# COMPACT_ATOMS: atom_id res chain seq x y z
N ASN A 1 2.66 -29.57 -9.75
CA ASN A 1 1.66 -29.52 -8.66
C ASN A 1 0.62 -28.42 -8.91
N GLY A 2 -0.24 -28.58 -9.93
CA GLY A 2 -1.18 -27.57 -10.45
C GLY A 2 -2.28 -27.10 -9.47
N ARG A 3 -1.89 -26.43 -8.38
CA ARG A 3 -2.76 -25.92 -7.30
C ARG A 3 -3.13 -24.45 -7.45
N THR A 4 -2.86 -23.82 -8.59
CA THR A 4 -3.23 -22.43 -8.85
C THR A 4 -4.71 -22.36 -9.26
N THR A 5 -5.58 -21.98 -8.33
CA THR A 5 -7.00 -21.75 -8.59
C THR A 5 -7.29 -20.24 -8.63
N ARG A 6 -8.32 -19.83 -9.38
CA ARG A 6 -8.78 -18.42 -9.40
C ARG A 6 -9.16 -17.92 -8.01
N PHE A 7 -9.79 -18.78 -7.20
CA PHE A 7 -10.11 -18.48 -5.81
C PHE A 7 -8.85 -18.32 -4.95
N GLY A 8 -7.82 -19.15 -5.15
CA GLY A 8 -6.55 -19.03 -4.44
C GLY A 8 -5.87 -17.68 -4.66
N GLY A 9 -5.81 -17.21 -5.92
CA GLY A 9 -5.25 -15.88 -6.22
C GLY A 9 -6.07 -14.73 -5.63
N PHE A 10 -7.40 -14.86 -5.56
CA PHE A 10 -8.27 -13.91 -4.88
C PHE A 10 -8.02 -13.90 -3.36
N LEU A 11 -7.96 -15.08 -2.73
CA LEU A 11 -7.74 -15.23 -1.29
C LEU A 11 -6.37 -14.70 -0.87
N ASP A 12 -5.32 -15.06 -1.61
CA ASP A 12 -3.94 -14.56 -1.42
C ASP A 12 -3.93 -13.03 -1.45
N SER A 13 -4.60 -12.47 -2.47
CA SER A 13 -4.80 -11.04 -2.55
C SER A 13 -5.50 -10.48 -1.31
N VAL A 14 -6.62 -11.05 -0.84
CA VAL A 14 -7.31 -10.54 0.36
C VAL A 14 -6.43 -10.61 1.61
N CYS A 15 -5.79 -11.76 1.85
CA CYS A 15 -4.87 -11.98 2.97
C CYS A 15 -3.72 -10.98 2.97
N ASP A 16 -3.19 -10.63 1.80
CA ASP A 16 -2.14 -9.62 1.66
C ASP A 16 -2.56 -8.25 2.20
N ARG A 17 -3.82 -7.83 1.97
CA ARG A 17 -4.31 -6.53 2.47
C ARG A 17 -4.48 -6.58 3.99
N PHE A 18 -4.91 -7.71 4.55
CA PHE A 18 -4.97 -7.89 6.00
C PHE A 18 -3.57 -7.88 6.62
N ALA A 19 -2.58 -8.52 5.99
CA ALA A 19 -1.20 -8.50 6.45
C ALA A 19 -0.63 -7.07 6.44
N ASP A 20 -0.76 -6.34 5.33
CA ASP A 20 -0.34 -4.94 5.22
C ASP A 20 -1.01 -4.08 6.32
N ALA A 21 -2.30 -4.28 6.57
CA ALA A 21 -3.05 -3.55 7.58
C ALA A 21 -2.58 -3.88 9.01
N ALA A 22 -2.41 -5.17 9.33
CA ALA A 22 -1.98 -5.62 10.64
C ALA A 22 -0.61 -5.04 11.03
N VAL A 23 0.34 -4.97 10.07
CA VAL A 23 1.67 -4.40 10.34
C VAL A 23 1.58 -2.89 10.60
N LEU A 24 0.83 -2.15 9.79
CA LEU A 24 0.67 -0.71 9.99
C LEU A 24 -0.08 -0.38 11.29
N ILE A 25 -1.11 -1.17 11.64
CA ILE A 25 -1.83 -1.05 12.91
C ILE A 25 -0.91 -1.38 14.09
N GLY A 26 -0.12 -2.44 14.00
CA GLY A 26 0.87 -2.79 15.00
C GLY A 26 1.91 -1.69 15.21
N ALA A 27 2.39 -1.08 14.12
CA ALA A 27 3.32 0.05 14.19
C ALA A 27 2.69 1.28 14.88
N MET A 28 1.43 1.59 14.60
CA MET A 28 0.71 2.67 15.30
C MET A 28 0.53 2.35 16.79
N TYR A 29 0.11 1.13 17.11
CA TYR A 29 -0.11 0.69 18.49
C TYR A 29 1.19 0.69 19.30
N GLY A 30 2.31 0.35 18.67
CA GLY A 30 3.65 0.40 19.27
C GLY A 30 4.29 1.79 19.31
N ASP A 31 3.55 2.86 18.96
CA ASP A 31 4.05 4.24 18.88
C ASP A 31 5.25 4.43 17.92
N LEU A 32 5.39 3.53 16.94
CA LEU A 32 6.50 3.51 15.99
C LEU A 32 6.28 4.45 14.80
N THR A 33 5.14 5.14 14.75
CA THR A 33 4.77 6.07 13.66
C THR A 33 4.83 7.53 14.07
N ALA A 34 5.16 7.84 15.32
CA ALA A 34 5.19 9.20 15.84
C ALA A 34 6.40 10.01 15.36
N PHE A 35 6.20 11.31 15.17
CA PHE A 35 7.25 12.32 15.11
C PHE A 35 6.99 13.37 16.19
N GLN A 36 8.02 14.14 16.55
CA GLN A 36 7.97 15.09 17.67
C GLN A 36 6.74 16.03 17.61
N ASP A 37 6.41 16.55 16.42
CA ASP A 37 5.29 17.48 16.23
C ASP A 37 4.16 16.90 15.36
N PHE A 38 4.17 15.58 15.09
CA PHE A 38 3.17 14.95 14.22
C PHE A 38 2.57 13.69 14.87
N PRO A 39 1.23 13.64 15.03
CA PRO A 39 0.58 12.52 15.67
C PRO A 39 0.76 11.22 14.87
N GLY A 40 1.36 10.20 15.48
CA GLY A 40 1.65 8.93 14.81
C GLY A 40 0.42 8.19 14.29
N TRP A 41 -0.73 8.33 14.96
CA TRP A 41 -2.00 7.74 14.50
C TRP A 41 -2.47 8.33 13.16
N LEU A 42 -2.21 9.62 12.93
CA LEU A 42 -2.57 10.28 11.68
C LEU A 42 -1.68 9.78 10.54
N LEU A 43 -0.38 9.63 10.81
CA LEU A 43 0.54 9.10 9.81
C LEU A 43 0.21 7.66 9.43
N GLY A 44 0.02 6.79 10.43
CA GLY A 44 -0.27 5.38 10.17
C GLY A 44 -1.63 5.17 9.51
N SER A 45 -2.65 5.99 9.83
CA SER A 45 -3.95 5.94 9.15
C SER A 45 -3.84 6.39 7.68
N LEU A 46 -3.06 7.44 7.38
CA LEU A 46 -2.77 7.84 6.01
C LEU A 46 -2.01 6.74 5.24
N ALA A 47 -1.03 6.09 5.86
CA ALA A 47 -0.31 4.97 5.27
C ALA A 47 -1.24 3.80 4.95
N LEU A 48 -2.16 3.47 5.86
CA LEU A 48 -3.15 2.42 5.70
C LEU A 48 -4.11 2.72 4.53
N VAL A 49 -4.67 3.95 4.50
CA VAL A 49 -5.53 4.41 3.40
C VAL A 49 -4.78 4.36 2.07
N GLY A 50 -3.54 4.86 2.04
CA GLY A 50 -2.70 4.81 0.84
C GLY A 50 -2.48 3.39 0.33
N SER A 51 -2.09 2.46 1.21
CA SER A 51 -1.85 1.05 0.85
C SER A 51 -3.11 0.38 0.27
N LEU A 52 -4.27 0.61 0.88
CA LEU A 52 -5.55 0.10 0.39
C LEU A 52 -5.96 0.73 -0.94
N MET A 53 -5.79 2.04 -1.09
CA MET A 53 -6.12 2.77 -2.32
C MET A 53 -5.26 2.35 -3.51
N VAL A 54 -3.99 2.01 -3.30
CA VAL A 54 -3.16 1.43 -4.37
C VAL A 54 -3.82 0.15 -4.90
N SER A 55 -4.17 -0.79 -4.02
CA SER A 55 -4.84 -2.05 -4.41
C SER A 55 -6.21 -1.81 -5.06
N TYR A 56 -7.02 -0.92 -4.47
CA TYR A 56 -8.38 -0.65 -4.93
C TYR A 56 -8.41 0.03 -6.30
N THR A 57 -7.58 1.05 -6.52
CA THR A 57 -7.52 1.76 -7.81
C THR A 57 -7.18 0.84 -8.97
N ARG A 58 -6.28 -0.14 -8.75
CA ARG A 58 -5.99 -1.17 -9.75
C ARG A 58 -7.19 -2.06 -10.04
N ALA A 59 -7.80 -2.64 -8.99
CA ALA A 59 -8.96 -3.50 -9.16
C ALA A 59 -10.13 -2.76 -9.83
N ARG A 60 -10.34 -1.48 -9.49
CA ARG A 60 -11.40 -0.66 -10.05
C ARG A 60 -11.13 -0.28 -11.51
N ALA A 61 -9.87 -0.03 -11.87
CA ALA A 61 -9.49 0.20 -13.27
C ALA A 61 -9.76 -1.05 -14.11
N GLU A 62 -9.34 -2.22 -13.63
CA GLU A 62 -9.57 -3.51 -14.30
C GLU A 62 -11.06 -3.79 -14.47
N ALA A 63 -11.89 -3.51 -13.45
CA ALA A 63 -13.34 -3.62 -13.52
C ALA A 63 -13.99 -2.62 -14.49
N ALA A 64 -13.35 -1.47 -14.75
CA ALA A 64 -13.80 -0.47 -15.72
C ALA A 64 -13.31 -0.75 -17.16
N GLY A 65 -12.60 -1.86 -17.39
CA GLY A 65 -12.07 -2.22 -18.71
C GLY A 65 -10.73 -1.58 -19.06
N ALA A 66 -10.08 -0.90 -18.11
CA ALA A 66 -8.73 -0.36 -18.27
C ALA A 66 -7.70 -1.20 -17.50
N THR A 67 -6.43 -1.16 -17.92
CA THR A 67 -5.33 -1.71 -17.13
C THR A 67 -4.70 -0.60 -16.29
N ALA A 68 -4.22 -0.94 -15.09
CA ALA A 68 -3.53 -0.01 -14.19
C ALA A 68 -2.28 -0.66 -13.60
N SER A 69 -1.43 -1.20 -14.48
CA SER A 69 -0.13 -1.81 -14.14
C SER A 69 0.99 -0.80 -13.89
N VAL A 70 0.70 0.50 -13.95
CA VAL A 70 1.66 1.57 -13.62
C VAL A 70 1.68 1.85 -12.12
N GLY A 71 2.82 2.33 -11.60
CA GLY A 71 2.97 2.77 -10.21
C GLY A 71 4.25 2.31 -9.54
N VAL A 72 4.94 3.22 -8.83
CA VAL A 72 6.20 2.92 -8.12
C VAL A 72 5.95 2.24 -6.76
N GLY A 73 4.79 2.49 -6.15
CA GLY A 73 4.39 2.02 -4.83
C GLY A 73 3.72 0.66 -4.83
N GLU A 74 4.25 -0.28 -5.59
CA GLU A 74 3.81 -1.67 -5.51
C GLU A 74 4.10 -2.27 -4.13
N ARG A 75 3.41 -3.37 -3.82
CA ARG A 75 3.51 -4.01 -2.51
C ARG A 75 4.94 -4.43 -2.16
N ALA A 76 5.69 -4.97 -3.13
CA ALA A 76 7.08 -5.34 -2.93
C ALA A 76 7.94 -4.15 -2.46
N VAL A 77 7.78 -2.98 -3.09
CA VAL A 77 8.50 -1.76 -2.73
C VAL A 77 8.14 -1.29 -1.32
N ARG A 78 6.86 -1.30 -0.95
CA ARG A 78 6.42 -0.94 0.41
C ARG A 78 7.00 -1.88 1.46
N MET A 79 7.01 -3.19 1.19
CA MET A 79 7.59 -4.18 2.11
C MET A 79 9.09 -4.00 2.28
N ILE A 80 9.83 -3.72 1.20
CA ILE A 80 11.25 -3.41 1.26
C ILE A 80 11.47 -2.17 2.15
N ILE A 81 10.76 -1.07 1.90
CA ILE A 81 10.88 0.16 2.71
C ILE A 81 10.63 -0.13 4.19
N LEU A 82 9.60 -0.90 4.50
CA LEU A 82 9.22 -1.21 5.87
C LEU A 82 10.26 -2.08 6.58
N ILE A 83 10.78 -3.12 5.90
CA ILE A 83 11.81 -4.01 6.43
C ILE A 83 13.10 -3.23 6.72
N PHE A 84 13.56 -2.40 5.78
CA PHE A 84 14.75 -1.56 5.98
C PHE A 84 14.54 -0.54 7.09
N GLY A 85 13.38 0.10 7.15
CA GLY A 85 13.02 1.02 8.24
C GLY A 85 13.04 0.35 9.60
N ALA A 86 12.47 -0.85 9.70
CA ALA A 86 12.49 -1.63 10.93
C ALA A 86 13.92 -2.01 11.34
N PHE A 87 14.75 -2.46 10.39
CA PHE A 87 16.14 -2.83 10.67
C PHE A 87 16.99 -1.66 11.17
N LEU A 88 16.69 -0.44 10.72
CA LEU A 88 17.39 0.79 11.12
C LEU A 88 16.76 1.48 12.34
N ASN A 89 15.72 0.92 12.95
CA ASN A 89 14.90 1.59 13.99
C ASN A 89 14.30 2.93 13.54
N MET A 90 13.97 3.05 12.25
CA MET A 90 13.41 4.24 11.60
C MET A 90 12.04 3.94 11.00
N VAL A 91 11.19 3.23 11.75
CA VAL A 91 9.86 2.79 11.30
C VAL A 91 8.96 3.98 10.95
N ASN A 92 9.01 5.07 11.72
CA ASN A 92 8.24 6.29 11.45
C ASN A 92 8.56 6.89 10.07
N LEU A 93 9.85 6.94 9.71
CA LEU A 93 10.32 7.40 8.41
C LEU A 93 9.93 6.44 7.29
N ALA A 94 10.01 5.13 7.53
CA ALA A 94 9.55 4.14 6.54
C ALA A 94 8.04 4.26 6.29
N VAL A 95 7.22 4.43 7.32
CA VAL A 95 5.77 4.64 7.19
C VAL A 95 5.46 5.96 6.47
N LEU A 96 6.24 7.02 6.72
CA LEU A 96 6.14 8.27 5.96
C LEU A 96 6.44 8.08 4.47
N LEU A 97 7.54 7.40 4.14
CA LEU A 97 7.90 7.08 2.76
C LEU A 97 6.83 6.22 2.07
N ILE A 98 6.33 5.19 2.77
CA ILE A 98 5.24 4.34 2.29
C ILE A 98 4.00 5.18 1.99
N THR A 99 3.64 6.11 2.87
CA THR A 99 2.50 7.02 2.68
C THR A 99 2.67 7.82 1.39
N ILE A 100 3.80 8.52 1.26
CA ILE A 100 4.10 9.37 0.09
C ILE A 100 4.05 8.55 -1.21
N VAL A 101 4.79 7.44 -1.25
CA VAL A 101 4.89 6.58 -2.43
C VAL A 101 3.53 5.96 -2.81
N SER A 102 2.70 5.61 -1.82
CA SER A 102 1.36 5.06 -2.07
C SER A 102 0.42 6.10 -2.69
N PHE A 103 0.40 7.33 -2.17
CA PHE A 103 -0.43 8.39 -2.74
C PHE A 103 0.05 8.80 -4.14
N ILE A 104 1.37 8.92 -4.36
CA ILE A 104 1.93 9.15 -5.71
C ILE A 104 1.43 8.07 -6.68
N THR A 105 1.46 6.80 -6.26
CA THR A 105 1.02 5.68 -7.09
C THR A 105 -0.46 5.74 -7.42
N VAL A 106 -1.30 6.11 -6.46
CA VAL A 106 -2.73 6.32 -6.66
C VAL A 106 -2.97 7.39 -7.72
N PHE A 107 -2.30 8.55 -7.62
CA PHE A 107 -2.44 9.61 -8.62
C PHE A 107 -1.91 9.20 -10.00
N GLN A 108 -0.78 8.49 -10.07
CA GLN A 108 -0.24 7.94 -11.32
C GLN A 108 -1.25 7.02 -12.02
N ARG A 109 -1.90 6.12 -11.26
CA ARG A 109 -2.93 5.21 -11.80
C ARG A 109 -4.15 5.96 -12.29
N ILE A 110 -4.65 6.92 -11.52
CA ILE A 110 -5.82 7.72 -11.93
C ILE A 110 -5.52 8.49 -13.23
N ALA A 111 -4.36 9.13 -13.32
CA ALA A 111 -3.95 9.87 -14.51
C ALA A 111 -3.80 8.95 -15.74
N TYR A 112 -3.19 7.77 -15.57
CA TYR A 112 -3.04 6.78 -16.63
C TYR A 112 -4.40 6.27 -17.13
N VAL A 113 -5.27 5.84 -16.22
CA VAL A 113 -6.61 5.32 -16.55
C VAL A 113 -7.48 6.38 -17.25
N ARG A 114 -7.36 7.66 -16.86
CA ARG A 114 -8.05 8.77 -17.56
C ARG A 114 -7.62 8.88 -19.03
N GLY A 115 -6.38 8.54 -19.36
CA GLY A 115 -5.90 8.53 -20.75
C GLY A 115 -6.39 7.32 -21.54
N THR A 116 -6.57 6.17 -20.89
CA THR A 116 -6.99 4.90 -21.52
C THR A 116 -8.50 4.79 -21.74
N LEU A 117 -9.32 5.41 -20.88
CA LEU A 117 -10.78 5.36 -20.94
C LEU A 117 -11.42 6.47 -21.78
N LYS A 118 -10.62 7.28 -22.48
CA LYS A 118 -11.11 8.24 -23.49
C LYS A 118 -11.12 7.59 -24.86
#